data_AF-A0A7G9Z9A1-F1
#
_entry.id   AF-A0A7G9Z9A1-F1
#
_cell.length_a   1.000
_cell.length_b   1.000
_cell.length_c   1.000
_cell.angle_alpha   90.00
_cell.angle_beta   90.00
_cell.angle_gamma   90.00
#
_symmetry.space_group_name_H-M   'P 1'
#
loop_
_entity.id
_entity.type
_entity.pdbx_description
1 polymer ?
#
loop_
_entity_poly.entity_id
_entity_poly.type
_entity_poly.pdbx_seq_one_letter_code
_entity_poly.pdbx_strand_id
1 'polypeptide(L)' 'MIRKNWLEELHRVLKSDGILFATAEHLNPKEFMNIFAKGNLFTLIEQRGEVYRFKRD' A
#
# COMPACT_ATOMS: atom_id res chain seq x y z
N MET A 1 12.44 -7.71 -16.72
CA MET A 1 11.16 -8.03 -16.06
C MET A 1 11.25 -7.60 -14.59
N ILE A 2 11.18 -6.30 -14.30
CA ILE A 2 11.27 -5.71 -12.94
C ILE A 2 9.88 -5.18 -12.62
N ARG A 3 8.95 -6.04 -12.20
CA ARG A 3 7.62 -5.57 -11.74
C ARG A 3 7.07 -6.31 -10.52
N LYS A 4 7.68 -7.41 -10.09
CA LYS A 4 7.04 -8.29 -9.10
C LYS A 4 7.18 -7.86 -7.63
N ASN A 5 8.20 -7.11 -7.20
CA ASN A 5 8.45 -6.95 -5.76
C ASN A 5 8.54 -5.50 -5.25
N TRP A 6 8.03 -4.49 -5.97
CA TRP A 6 8.17 -3.10 -5.48
C TRP A 6 7.47 -2.87 -4.13
N LEU A 7 6.35 -3.54 -3.85
CA LEU A 7 5.66 -3.48 -2.56
C LEU A 7 6.47 -4.10 -1.42
N GLU A 8 7.14 -5.22 -1.71
CA GLU A 8 8.01 -5.89 -0.74
C GLU A 8 9.24 -5.03 -0.43
N GLU A 9 9.82 -4.39 -1.46
CA GLU A 9 10.94 -3.46 -1.29
C GLU A 9 10.52 -2.23 -0.48
N LEU A 10 9.32 -1.69 -0.75
CA LEU A 10 8.74 -0.58 0.00
C LEU A 10 8.46 -0.97 1.46
N HIS A 11 7.92 -2.18 1.69
CA HIS A 11 7.73 -2.75 3.02
C HIS A 11 9.05 -2.89 3.78
N ARG A 12 10.11 -3.37 3.11
CA ARG A 12 11.44 -3.57 3.70
C ARG A 12 12.08 -2.26 4.17
N VAL A 13 11.90 -1.16 3.45
CA VAL A 13 12.52 0.14 3.81
C VAL A 13 11.72 0.93 4.84
N LEU A 14 10.43 0.66 5.00
CA LEU A 14 9.60 1.27 6.03
C LEU A 14 9.97 0.70 7.41
N LYS A 15 10.02 1.54 8.44
CA LYS A 15 10.18 1.09 9.84
C LYS A 15 8.96 0.26 10.27
N SER A 16 9.11 -0.53 11.34
CA SER A 16 7.95 -1.15 12.00
C SER A 16 6.90 -0.08 12.31
N ASP A 17 5.63 -0.40 12.08
CA ASP A 17 4.49 0.52 12.24
C ASP A 17 4.56 1.78 11.36
N GLY A 18 5.45 1.78 10.36
CA GLY A 18 5.62 2.86 9.40
C GLY A 18 4.34 3.11 8.61
N ILE A 19 4.08 4.39 8.31
CA ILE A 19 2.88 4.81 7.62
C ILE A 19 3.21 5.13 6.16
N LEU A 20 2.42 4.56 5.27
CA LEU A 20 2.44 4.85 3.84
C LEU A 20 1.16 5.59 3.46
N PHE A 21 1.30 6.72 2.76
CA PHE A 21 0.20 7.46 2.17
C PHE A 21 0.24 7.27 0.65
N ALA A 22 -0.91 6.97 0.05
CA ALA A 22 -0.99 6.75 -1.39
C ALA A 22 -2.37 7.14 -1.93
N THR A 23 -2.40 7.56 -3.20
CA THR A 23 -3.61 7.84 -3.98
C THR A 23 -3.79 6.78 -5.06
N ALA A 24 -5.02 6.59 -5.52
CA ALA A 24 -5.36 5.65 -6.59
C ALA A 24 -5.58 6.35 -7.95
N GLU A 25 -4.87 7.44 -8.23
CA GLU A 25 -5.14 8.33 -9.39
C GLU A 25 -5.19 7.65 -10.76
N HIS A 26 -4.48 6.52 -10.93
CA HIS A 26 -4.38 5.80 -12.20
C HIS A 26 -4.97 4.39 -12.16
N LEU A 27 -5.61 4.00 -11.06
CA LEU A 27 -6.15 2.67 -10.85
C LEU A 27 -7.56 2.78 -10.31
N ASN A 28 -8.42 1.80 -10.63
CA ASN A 28 -9.68 1.74 -9.91
C ASN A 28 -9.41 1.41 -8.42
N PRO A 29 -10.19 1.98 -7.48
CA PRO A 29 -9.97 1.76 -6.04
C PRO A 29 -9.93 0.29 -5.63
N LYS A 30 -10.71 -0.56 -6.29
CA LYS A 30 -10.77 -2.00 -5.97
C LYS A 30 -9.47 -2.72 -6.34
N GLU A 31 -8.92 -2.44 -7.51
CA GLU A 31 -7.63 -2.95 -7.97
C GLU A 31 -6.50 -2.41 -7.10
N PHE A 32 -6.54 -1.12 -6.78
CA PHE A 32 -5.59 -0.50 -5.86
C PHE A 32 -5.59 -1.20 -4.50
N MET A 33 -6.75 -1.39 -3.89
CA MET A 33 -6.87 -2.10 -2.62
C MET A 33 -6.43 -3.56 -2.71
N ASN A 34 -6.75 -4.26 -3.81
CA ASN A 34 -6.28 -5.62 -4.03
C ASN A 34 -4.76 -5.71 -4.11
N ILE A 35 -4.09 -4.69 -4.63
CA ILE A 35 -2.61 -4.64 -4.70
C ILE A 35 -2.02 -4.56 -3.29
N PHE A 36 -2.55 -3.68 -2.43
CA PHE A 36 -2.04 -3.49 -1.06
C PHE A 36 -2.46 -4.60 -0.09
N ALA A 37 -3.64 -5.21 -0.27
CA ALA A 37 -4.10 -6.34 0.52
C ALA A 37 -3.36 -7.65 0.18
N LYS A 38 -2.74 -7.74 -1.01
CA LYS A 38 -2.07 -8.96 -1.46
C LYS A 38 -0.75 -9.13 -0.72
N GLY A 39 -0.73 -10.08 0.23
CA GLY A 39 0.48 -10.49 0.94
C GLY A 39 0.56 -10.02 2.40
N ASN A 40 -0.49 -9.41 2.95
CA ASN A 40 -0.54 -8.94 4.35
C ASN A 40 0.69 -8.09 4.75
N LEU A 41 1.21 -7.29 3.83
CA LEU A 41 2.35 -6.38 4.07
C LEU A 41 1.88 -5.06 4.69
N PHE A 42 0.66 -4.66 4.36
CA PHE A 42 0.11 -3.37 4.72
C PHE A 42 -1.35 -3.52 5.13
N THR A 43 -1.71 -2.91 6.27
CA THR A 43 -3.09 -2.77 6.72
C THR A 43 -3.59 -1.36 6.43
N LEU A 44 -4.75 -1.23 5.77
CA LEU A 44 -5.42 0.05 5.64
C LEU A 44 -5.95 0.48 7.01
N ILE A 45 -5.50 1.64 7.49
CA ILE A 45 -5.94 2.18 8.79
C ILE A 45 -6.92 3.34 8.66
N GLU A 46 -6.88 4.08 7.54
CA GLU A 46 -7.74 5.23 7.33
C GLU A 46 -7.84 5.57 5.83
N GLN A 47 -8.99 6.09 5.41
CA GLN A 47 -9.16 6.76 4.12
C GLN A 47 -9.77 8.14 4.32
N ARG A 48 -9.15 9.18 3.76
CA ARG A 48 -9.68 10.56 3.74
C ARG A 48 -9.78 11.03 2.30
N GLY A 49 -11.01 11.05 1.78
CA GLY A 49 -11.23 11.32 0.35
C GLY A 49 -10.51 10.30 -0.52
N GLU A 50 -9.58 10.78 -1.36
CA GLU A 50 -8.81 9.95 -2.29
C GLU A 50 -7.47 9.45 -1.73
N VAL A 51 -7.12 9.87 -0.52
CA VAL A 51 -5.85 9.48 0.14
C VAL A 51 -6.11 8.30 1.07
N TYR A 52 -5.37 7.22 0.83
CA TYR A 52 -5.36 6.01 1.64
C TYR A 52 -4.14 6.00 2.54
N ARG A 53 -4.36 5.65 3.80
CA ARG A 53 -3.31 5.53 4.81
C ARG A 53 -3.15 4.08 5.21
N PHE A 54 -1.97 3.54 4.91
CA PHE A 54 -1.59 2.18 5.24
C PHE A 54 -0.56 2.17 6.36
N LYS A 55 -0.68 1.20 7.23
CA LYS A 55 0.32 0.87 8.24
C LYS A 55 1.07 -0.38 7.78
N ARG A 56 2.40 -0.38 7.93
CA ARG A 56 3.22 -1.56 7.74
C ARG A 56 2.88 -2.61 8.80
N ASP A 57 2.56 -3.81 8.34
CA ASP A 57 2.41 -5.00 9.18
C ASP A 57 3.75 -5.70 9.45
#